data_AF-A0A9P5BVI2-F1
#
_entry.id   AF-A0A9P5BVI2-F1
#
_cell.length_a   1.000
_cell.length_b   1.000
_cell.length_c   1.000
_cell.angle_alpha   90.00
_cell.angle_beta   90.00
_cell.angle_gamma   90.00
#
_symmetry.space_group_name_H-M   'P 1'
#
loop_
_entity.id
_entity.type
_entity.pdbx_description
1 polymer ?
#
loop_
_entity_poly.entity_id
_entity_poly.type
_entity_poly.pdbx_seq_one_letter_code
_entity_poly.pdbx_strand_id
1 'polypeptide(L)'
;MCAAHYTPAHSGPTYYAAQGPYHLSKHHGYCPRHASKEMQEANALCKREYESMRQNAGRKTLGVVAQDFEIFLQLYREARQLEGARLQKAQSQKVLGTSHALSPKGKVPQNNGFDWRYTPRNCTKKGCTSPPYSPFSTQCFGFYNMPNSSNQLLPLITLCPSCSKAESEGFGAKLMEKWSSRCGWDGEEWDGWYQNTIQARKAEQEFWEKAQERVVRERLAKAKGGAEAVGTQGQGKKAEGKTEAEATPKREKRKSVFKRMFRRSETTGAVAVATAAA
;
A
#
# COMPACT_ATOMS: atom_id res chain seq x y z
N MET A 1 -8.55 -13.51 -6.34
CA MET A 1 -8.02 -12.16 -6.63
C MET A 1 -6.51 -12.21 -6.65
N CYS A 2 -5.85 -11.49 -7.56
CA CYS A 2 -4.40 -11.41 -7.60
C CYS A 2 -3.85 -10.72 -6.33
N ALA A 3 -2.87 -11.35 -5.67
CA ALA A 3 -2.17 -10.75 -4.54
C ALA A 3 -1.06 -9.77 -4.98
N ALA A 4 -0.69 -9.77 -6.26
CA ALA A 4 0.38 -8.93 -6.78
C ALA A 4 -0.04 -7.46 -6.76
N HIS A 5 0.84 -6.61 -6.25
CA HIS A 5 0.71 -5.17 -6.31
C HIS A 5 1.32 -4.68 -7.63
N TYR A 6 0.69 -3.72 -8.27
CA TYR A 6 1.21 -3.06 -9.47
C TYR A 6 0.82 -1.60 -9.45
N THR A 7 1.64 -0.76 -10.06
CA THR A 7 1.30 0.65 -10.31
C THR A 7 1.06 0.86 -11.80
N PRO A 8 0.14 1.75 -12.19
CA PRO A 8 -0.11 2.07 -13.60
C PRO A 8 1.14 2.49 -14.39
N ALA A 9 2.17 2.99 -13.71
CA ALA A 9 3.43 3.39 -14.32
C ALA A 9 4.20 2.23 -15.00
N HIS A 10 3.97 0.97 -14.61
CA HIS A 10 4.66 -0.18 -15.22
C HIS A 10 4.09 -0.56 -16.58
N SER A 11 2.84 -0.21 -16.84
CA SER A 11 2.13 -0.69 -18.01
C SER A 11 2.26 0.26 -19.20
N GLY A 12 2.64 1.52 -18.96
CA GLY A 12 2.63 2.58 -19.97
C GLY A 12 1.24 3.20 -20.16
N PRO A 13 1.17 4.42 -20.73
CA PRO A 13 -0.07 5.21 -20.78
C PRO A 13 -1.15 4.60 -21.68
N THR A 14 -0.77 3.76 -22.65
CA THR A 14 -1.69 3.18 -23.65
C THR A 14 -2.12 1.74 -23.32
N TYR A 15 -1.64 1.16 -22.21
CA TYR A 15 -1.87 -0.27 -21.92
C TYR A 15 -3.33 -0.66 -21.83
N TYR A 16 -4.13 0.22 -21.22
CA TYR A 16 -5.56 0.06 -20.99
C TYR A 16 -6.40 0.75 -22.07
N ALA A 17 -5.78 1.33 -23.10
CA ALA A 17 -6.50 1.85 -24.26
C ALA A 17 -7.23 0.71 -24.99
N ALA A 18 -8.28 1.05 -25.74
CA ALA A 18 -9.00 0.10 -26.57
C ALA A 18 -8.06 -0.47 -27.65
N GLN A 19 -8.10 -1.79 -27.84
CA GLN A 19 -7.25 -2.51 -28.79
C GLN A 19 -8.12 -3.28 -29.79
N GLY A 20 -7.63 -3.40 -31.03
CA GLY A 20 -8.26 -4.22 -32.05
C GLY A 20 -8.21 -5.72 -31.70
N PRO A 21 -8.98 -6.56 -32.41
CA PRO A 21 -9.85 -6.22 -33.55
C PRO A 21 -11.25 -5.72 -33.16
N TYR A 22 -11.66 -5.88 -31.90
CA TYR A 22 -13.03 -5.57 -31.45
C TYR A 22 -13.16 -4.25 -30.66
N HIS A 23 -12.08 -3.44 -30.64
CA HIS A 23 -12.00 -2.19 -29.86
C HIS A 23 -12.33 -2.38 -28.36
N LEU A 24 -11.84 -3.46 -27.76
CA LEU A 24 -12.04 -3.74 -26.34
C LEU A 24 -10.88 -3.16 -25.52
N SER A 25 -11.17 -2.66 -24.32
CA SER A 25 -10.17 -2.20 -23.35
C SER A 25 -9.92 -3.24 -22.26
N LYS A 26 -8.67 -3.30 -21.78
CA LYS A 26 -8.30 -4.08 -20.59
C LYS A 26 -8.91 -3.44 -19.33
N HIS A 27 -9.25 -4.24 -18.31
CA HIS A 27 -9.73 -3.70 -17.03
C HIS A 27 -8.60 -3.12 -16.15
N HIS A 28 -8.77 -1.88 -15.69
CA HIS A 28 -7.78 -1.13 -14.89
C HIS A 28 -7.48 -1.74 -13.51
N GLY A 29 -8.41 -2.53 -12.94
CA GLY A 29 -8.25 -3.18 -11.63
C GLY A 29 -7.53 -4.54 -11.66
N TYR A 30 -7.09 -5.01 -12.84
CA TYR A 30 -6.26 -6.19 -12.97
C TYR A 30 -4.79 -5.87 -13.17
N CYS A 31 -3.93 -6.70 -12.57
CA CYS A 31 -2.50 -6.65 -12.85
C CYS A 31 -2.24 -7.01 -14.32
N PRO A 32 -1.09 -6.59 -14.90
CA PRO A 32 -0.84 -6.75 -16.33
C PRO A 32 -1.10 -8.16 -16.85
N ARG A 33 -0.63 -9.18 -16.14
CA ARG A 33 -0.85 -10.59 -16.50
C ARG A 33 -2.35 -10.97 -16.54
N HIS A 34 -3.13 -10.59 -15.53
CA HIS A 34 -4.57 -10.90 -15.50
C HIS A 34 -5.35 -10.07 -16.52
N ALA A 35 -4.97 -8.80 -16.70
CA ALA A 35 -5.56 -7.92 -17.71
C ALA A 35 -5.34 -8.46 -19.14
N SER A 36 -4.15 -8.99 -19.43
CA SER A 36 -3.85 -9.61 -20.72
C SER A 36 -4.60 -10.92 -20.93
N LYS A 37 -4.63 -11.79 -19.91
CA LYS A 37 -5.40 -13.05 -19.97
C LYS A 37 -6.89 -12.79 -20.20
N GLU A 38 -7.45 -11.86 -19.44
CA GLU A 38 -8.86 -11.49 -19.55
C GLU A 38 -9.19 -10.89 -20.93
N MET A 39 -8.30 -10.03 -21.48
CA MET A 39 -8.47 -9.51 -22.84
C MET A 39 -8.42 -10.61 -23.91
N GLN A 40 -7.56 -11.62 -23.75
CA GLN A 40 -7.51 -12.77 -24.65
C GLN A 40 -8.83 -13.58 -24.59
N GLU A 41 -9.35 -13.81 -23.39
CA GLU A 41 -10.64 -14.48 -23.18
C GLU A 41 -11.79 -13.68 -23.79
N ALA A 42 -11.78 -12.36 -23.66
CA ALA A 42 -12.76 -11.47 -24.25
C ALA A 42 -12.75 -11.50 -25.78
N ASN A 43 -11.57 -11.42 -26.40
CA ASN A 43 -11.41 -11.56 -27.84
C ASN A 43 -11.89 -12.94 -28.34
N ALA A 44 -11.57 -14.01 -27.60
CA ALA A 44 -12.01 -15.35 -27.93
C ALA A 44 -13.54 -15.50 -27.82
N LEU A 45 -14.17 -14.82 -26.85
CA LEU A 45 -15.62 -14.77 -26.74
C LEU A 45 -16.25 -14.06 -27.95
N CYS A 46 -15.77 -12.88 -28.31
CA CYS A 46 -16.27 -12.15 -29.48
C CYS A 46 -16.14 -12.97 -30.77
N LYS A 47 -15.01 -13.67 -30.96
CA LYS A 47 -14.80 -14.56 -32.11
C LYS A 47 -15.82 -15.71 -32.14
N ARG A 48 -15.99 -16.40 -31.00
CA ARG A 48 -16.96 -17.50 -30.89
C ARG A 48 -18.39 -17.04 -31.13
N GLU A 49 -18.76 -15.87 -30.61
CA GLU A 49 -20.10 -15.33 -30.79
C GLU A 49 -20.36 -14.98 -32.25
N TYR A 50 -19.41 -14.34 -32.92
CA TYR A 50 -19.51 -14.06 -34.35
C TYR A 50 -19.64 -15.34 -35.18
N GLU A 51 -18.82 -16.35 -34.90
CA GLU A 51 -18.88 -17.64 -35.59
C GLU A 51 -20.22 -18.36 -35.33
N SER A 52 -20.73 -18.30 -34.10
CA SER A 52 -22.05 -18.83 -33.74
C SER A 52 -23.16 -18.14 -34.51
N MET A 53 -23.18 -16.80 -34.56
CA MET A 53 -24.15 -16.04 -35.34
C MET A 53 -24.08 -16.38 -36.84
N ARG A 54 -22.87 -16.59 -37.37
CA ARG A 54 -22.66 -16.98 -38.77
C ARG A 54 -23.18 -18.39 -39.06
N GLN A 55 -22.92 -19.36 -38.17
CA GLN A 55 -23.38 -20.73 -38.32
C GLN A 55 -24.91 -20.85 -38.17
N ASN A 56 -25.51 -20.03 -37.31
CA ASN A 56 -26.94 -20.02 -37.03
C ASN A 56 -27.73 -18.99 -37.86
N ALA A 57 -27.13 -18.40 -38.90
CA ALA A 57 -27.72 -17.31 -39.67
C ALA A 57 -28.98 -17.72 -40.46
N GLY A 58 -29.15 -19.01 -40.78
CA GLY A 58 -30.28 -19.49 -41.56
C GLY A 58 -30.35 -18.79 -42.93
N ARG A 59 -31.42 -18.02 -43.17
CA ARG A 59 -31.61 -17.22 -44.40
C ARG A 59 -31.07 -15.77 -44.29
N LYS A 60 -30.46 -15.38 -43.17
CA LYS A 60 -29.89 -14.03 -43.00
C LYS A 60 -28.68 -13.85 -43.91
N THR A 61 -28.54 -12.66 -44.50
CA THR A 61 -27.34 -12.29 -45.25
C THR A 61 -26.17 -11.99 -44.30
N LEU A 62 -24.93 -12.07 -44.79
CA LEU A 62 -23.74 -11.74 -43.99
C LEU A 62 -23.77 -10.30 -43.45
N GLY A 63 -24.41 -9.37 -44.16
CA GLY A 63 -24.60 -7.99 -43.71
C GLY A 63 -25.50 -7.90 -42.46
N VAL A 64 -26.59 -8.66 -42.43
CA VAL A 64 -27.48 -8.73 -41.25
C VAL A 64 -26.75 -9.36 -40.06
N VAL A 65 -25.97 -10.41 -40.30
CA VAL A 65 -25.13 -11.03 -39.25
C VAL A 65 -24.08 -10.04 -38.71
N ALA A 66 -23.47 -9.22 -39.57
CA ALA A 66 -22.53 -8.20 -39.14
C ALA A 66 -23.22 -7.12 -38.29
N GLN A 67 -24.43 -6.70 -38.65
CA GLN A 67 -25.21 -5.75 -37.86
C GLN A 67 -25.59 -6.32 -36.48
N ASP A 68 -26.07 -7.58 -36.43
CA ASP A 68 -26.37 -8.28 -35.18
C ASP A 68 -25.12 -8.36 -34.28
N PHE A 69 -23.96 -8.62 -34.88
CA PHE A 69 -22.69 -8.69 -34.15
C PHE A 69 -22.23 -7.32 -33.63
N GLU A 70 -22.44 -6.23 -34.36
CA GLU A 70 -22.13 -4.88 -33.84
C GLU A 70 -23.02 -4.51 -32.64
N ILE A 71 -24.30 -4.91 -32.65
CA ILE A 71 -25.20 -4.76 -31.50
C ILE A 71 -24.66 -5.54 -30.29
N PHE A 72 -24.24 -6.80 -30.51
CA PHE A 72 -23.59 -7.60 -29.47
C PHE A 72 -22.33 -6.91 -28.93
N LEU A 73 -21.44 -6.42 -29.81
CA LEU A 73 -20.21 -5.74 -29.41
C LEU A 73 -20.51 -4.49 -28.57
N GLN A 74 -21.54 -3.72 -28.92
CA GLN A 74 -21.94 -2.55 -28.15
C GLN A 74 -22.38 -2.92 -26.73
N LEU A 75 -23.30 -3.89 -26.59
CA LEU A 75 -23.75 -4.39 -25.28
C LEU A 75 -22.60 -4.99 -24.46
N TYR A 76 -21.70 -5.72 -25.13
CA TYR A 76 -20.54 -6.32 -24.48
C TYR A 76 -19.56 -5.26 -23.97
N ARG A 77 -19.31 -4.18 -24.75
CA ARG A 77 -18.49 -3.04 -24.31
C ARG A 77 -19.11 -2.35 -23.10
N GLU A 78 -20.42 -2.12 -23.08
CA GLU A 78 -21.12 -1.52 -21.93
C GLU A 78 -21.00 -2.38 -20.67
N ALA A 79 -21.24 -3.70 -20.77
CA ALA A 79 -21.07 -4.62 -19.66
C ALA A 79 -19.63 -4.60 -19.11
N ARG A 80 -18.64 -4.56 -20.00
CA ARG A 80 -17.22 -4.43 -19.61
C ARG A 80 -16.91 -3.08 -18.95
N GLN A 81 -17.51 -1.99 -19.40
CA GLN A 81 -17.32 -0.69 -18.74
C GLN A 81 -17.84 -0.71 -17.31
N LEU A 82 -19.02 -1.31 -17.08
CA LEU A 82 -19.59 -1.48 -15.74
C LEU A 82 -18.67 -2.32 -14.83
N GLU A 83 -18.16 -3.45 -15.34
CA GLU A 83 -17.22 -4.28 -14.59
C GLU A 83 -15.89 -3.57 -14.34
N GLY A 84 -15.39 -2.81 -15.32
CA GLY A 84 -14.21 -1.96 -15.18
C GLY A 84 -14.37 -0.93 -14.07
N ALA A 85 -15.51 -0.24 -14.02
CA ALA A 85 -15.84 0.72 -12.96
C ALA A 85 -15.93 0.03 -11.58
N ARG A 86 -16.52 -1.17 -11.51
CA ARG A 86 -16.58 -1.96 -10.27
C ARG A 86 -15.19 -2.34 -9.76
N LEU A 87 -14.31 -2.79 -10.65
CA LEU A 87 -12.93 -3.15 -10.32
C LEU A 87 -12.10 -1.94 -9.89
N GLN A 88 -12.24 -0.81 -10.58
CA GLN A 88 -11.60 0.44 -10.17
C GLN A 88 -12.09 0.90 -8.80
N LYS A 89 -13.39 0.82 -8.51
CA LYS A 89 -13.94 1.14 -7.19
C LYS A 89 -13.35 0.24 -6.11
N ALA A 90 -13.27 -1.07 -6.36
CA ALA A 90 -12.65 -2.02 -5.42
C ALA A 90 -11.15 -1.71 -5.19
N GLN A 91 -10.41 -1.36 -6.25
CA GLN A 91 -9.01 -0.95 -6.15
C GLN A 91 -8.85 0.35 -5.35
N SER A 92 -9.67 1.36 -5.63
CA SER A 92 -9.68 2.63 -4.89
C SER A 92 -10.00 2.41 -3.40
N GLN A 93 -10.96 1.53 -3.09
CA GLN A 93 -11.25 1.15 -1.69
C GLN A 93 -10.08 0.43 -1.02
N LYS A 94 -9.31 -0.38 -1.76
CA LYS A 94 -8.10 -1.01 -1.22
C LYS A 94 -7.00 0.00 -0.89
N VAL A 95 -6.81 0.99 -1.76
CA VAL A 95 -5.73 1.99 -1.66
C VAL A 95 -6.08 3.11 -0.66
N LEU A 96 -7.26 3.70 -0.82
CA LEU A 96 -7.71 4.87 -0.04
C LEU A 96 -8.53 4.47 1.20
N GLY A 97 -8.96 3.21 1.26
CA GLY A 97 -9.97 2.76 2.22
C GLY A 97 -11.38 3.09 1.73
N THR A 98 -12.38 2.52 2.42
CA THR A 98 -13.76 2.97 2.26
C THR A 98 -13.95 4.27 3.05
N SER A 99 -14.23 5.38 2.37
CA SER A 99 -14.76 6.63 2.96
C SER A 99 -16.21 6.49 3.43
N HIS A 100 -16.76 5.28 3.44
CA HIS A 100 -18.16 5.05 3.82
C HIS A 100 -18.39 5.50 5.26
N ALA A 101 -19.23 6.54 5.30
CA ALA A 101 -19.98 7.11 6.40
C ALA A 101 -20.06 6.24 7.64
N LEU A 102 -19.86 6.91 8.77
CA LEU A 102 -20.31 6.54 10.12
C LEU A 102 -21.44 5.51 10.07
N SER A 103 -21.10 4.22 10.12
CA SER A 103 -22.09 3.20 10.45
C SER A 103 -22.52 3.52 11.88
N PRO A 104 -23.80 3.82 12.13
CA PRO A 104 -24.25 4.12 13.47
C PRO A 104 -24.00 2.89 14.35
N LYS A 105 -23.27 3.10 15.44
CA LYS A 105 -23.08 2.21 16.61
C LYS A 105 -22.76 0.73 16.31
N GLY A 106 -21.49 0.37 16.59
CA GLY A 106 -21.22 -0.83 17.39
C GLY A 106 -20.64 -2.07 16.70
N LYS A 107 -20.46 -2.08 15.38
CA LYS A 107 -19.71 -3.14 14.71
C LYS A 107 -18.44 -2.57 14.09
N VAL A 108 -17.28 -3.00 14.59
CA VAL A 108 -15.99 -2.77 13.93
C VAL A 108 -16.16 -3.23 12.49
N PRO A 109 -15.99 -2.36 11.47
CA PRO A 109 -16.09 -2.79 10.10
C PRO A 109 -15.06 -3.89 9.91
N GLN A 110 -15.51 -5.11 9.63
CA GLN A 110 -14.66 -6.21 9.23
C GLN A 110 -13.86 -5.73 8.02
N ASN A 111 -12.58 -5.42 8.25
CA ASN A 111 -11.48 -5.27 7.30
C ASN A 111 -11.94 -5.12 5.82
N ASN A 112 -12.50 -3.95 5.47
CA ASN A 112 -13.16 -3.62 4.19
C ASN A 112 -12.17 -3.50 3.01
N GLY A 113 -11.31 -4.50 2.79
CA GLY A 113 -10.38 -4.54 1.67
C GLY A 113 -9.24 -3.50 1.70
N PHE A 114 -9.21 -2.61 2.69
CA PHE A 114 -8.16 -1.60 2.86
C PHE A 114 -6.81 -2.23 3.15
N ASP A 115 -5.77 -1.79 2.43
CA ASP A 115 -4.40 -2.23 2.61
C ASP A 115 -3.53 -1.07 3.09
N TRP A 116 -3.13 -1.13 4.37
CA TRP A 116 -2.37 -0.09 5.05
C TRP A 116 -1.04 0.24 4.36
N ARG A 117 -0.48 -0.69 3.57
CA ARG A 117 0.82 -0.52 2.93
C ARG A 117 0.81 0.58 1.86
N TYR A 118 -0.36 0.92 1.32
CA TYR A 118 -0.54 2.07 0.43
C TYR A 118 -0.54 3.42 1.16
N THR A 119 -0.69 3.43 2.48
CA THR A 119 -0.70 4.68 3.26
C THR A 119 0.73 5.16 3.51
N PRO A 120 1.02 6.46 3.28
CA PRO A 120 2.30 7.06 3.64
C PRO A 120 2.62 6.89 5.13
N ARG A 121 3.86 6.47 5.42
CA ARG A 121 4.33 6.20 6.78
C ARG A 121 5.77 6.63 6.98
N ASN A 122 6.15 6.78 8.23
CA ASN A 122 7.48 7.23 8.60
C ASN A 122 8.47 6.06 8.56
N CYS A 123 9.74 6.38 8.27
CA CYS A 123 10.86 5.44 8.34
C CYS A 123 10.98 4.87 9.77
N THR A 124 11.31 3.57 9.89
CA THR A 124 11.55 2.95 11.21
C THR A 124 12.97 3.19 11.75
N LYS A 125 13.90 3.71 10.93
CA LYS A 125 15.24 4.08 11.40
C LYS A 125 15.16 5.17 12.46
N LYS A 126 15.78 4.92 13.62
CA LYS A 126 15.86 5.88 14.73
C LYS A 126 16.50 7.19 14.24
N GLY A 127 15.85 8.32 14.54
CA GLY A 127 16.34 9.66 14.19
C GLY A 127 16.18 10.05 12.72
N CYS A 128 15.56 9.22 11.88
CA CYS A 128 15.31 9.58 10.49
C CYS A 128 14.21 10.66 10.38
N THR A 129 14.52 11.74 9.67
CA THR A 129 13.62 12.88 9.42
C THR A 129 13.06 12.90 7.99
N SER A 130 13.27 11.84 7.20
CA SER A 130 12.75 11.76 5.84
C SER A 130 11.21 11.89 5.81
N PRO A 131 10.65 12.46 4.74
CA PRO A 131 9.21 12.58 4.59
C PRO A 131 8.53 11.20 4.59
N PRO A 132 7.25 11.12 5.00
CA PRO A 132 6.48 9.88 4.92
C PRO A 132 6.44 9.33 3.49
N TYR A 133 6.55 8.01 3.35
CA TYR A 133 6.61 7.33 2.06
C TYR A 133 5.66 6.12 2.05
N SER A 134 5.31 5.67 0.85
CA SER A 134 4.67 4.37 0.64
C SER A 134 5.48 3.56 -0.36
N PRO A 135 5.84 2.30 -0.08
CA PRO A 135 6.55 1.43 -1.02
C PRO A 135 5.77 1.19 -2.30
N PHE A 136 4.44 1.33 -2.26
CA PHE A 136 3.58 1.13 -3.42
C PHE A 136 3.21 2.44 -4.13
N SER A 137 3.80 3.57 -3.74
CA SER A 137 3.68 4.81 -4.50
C SER A 137 4.43 4.69 -5.83
N THR A 138 3.95 5.38 -6.87
CA THR A 138 4.57 5.36 -8.21
C THR A 138 6.07 5.69 -8.18
N GLN A 139 6.47 6.64 -7.35
CA GLN A 139 7.87 7.09 -7.24
C GLN A 139 8.78 6.06 -6.55
N CYS A 140 8.24 5.24 -5.64
CA CYS A 140 9.03 4.31 -4.83
C CYS A 140 8.88 2.85 -5.26
N PHE A 141 7.85 2.50 -6.04
CA PHE A 141 7.53 1.11 -6.35
C PHE A 141 8.69 0.36 -6.97
N GLY A 142 9.33 0.94 -8.00
CA GLY A 142 10.46 0.30 -8.67
C GLY A 142 11.62 0.01 -7.72
N PHE A 143 11.92 0.94 -6.80
CA PHE A 143 12.98 0.75 -5.82
C PHE A 143 12.69 -0.42 -4.87
N TYR A 144 11.49 -0.51 -4.30
CA TYR A 144 11.19 -1.55 -3.29
C TYR A 144 10.83 -2.92 -3.86
N ASN A 145 10.50 -3.00 -5.16
CA ASN A 145 10.06 -4.24 -5.79
C ASN A 145 11.08 -4.80 -6.79
N MET A 146 12.25 -4.16 -6.90
CA MET A 146 13.37 -4.69 -7.68
C MET A 146 14.57 -4.91 -6.77
N PRO A 147 15.31 -6.04 -6.93
CA PRO A 147 16.58 -6.22 -6.27
C PRO A 147 17.54 -5.09 -6.65
N ASN A 148 18.33 -4.64 -5.69
CA ASN A 148 19.42 -3.71 -5.99
C ASN A 148 20.46 -4.44 -6.86
N SER A 149 20.86 -3.82 -7.97
CA SER A 149 21.79 -4.40 -8.95
C SER A 149 23.13 -4.79 -8.35
N SER A 150 23.59 -4.10 -7.31
CA SER A 150 24.93 -4.29 -6.75
C SER A 150 25.03 -5.43 -5.75
N ASN A 151 23.97 -5.73 -5.01
CA ASN A 151 23.99 -6.73 -3.93
C ASN A 151 22.92 -7.82 -4.09
N GLN A 152 22.04 -7.71 -5.10
CA GLN A 152 20.90 -8.60 -5.34
C GLN A 152 19.92 -8.70 -4.15
N LEU A 153 20.01 -7.79 -3.17
CA LEU A 153 19.15 -7.77 -2.00
C LEU A 153 17.93 -6.90 -2.27
N LEU A 154 16.78 -7.35 -1.77
CA LEU A 154 15.57 -6.54 -1.74
C LEU A 154 15.70 -5.46 -0.66
N PRO A 155 15.37 -4.19 -0.99
CA PRO A 155 15.31 -3.12 -0.01
C PRO A 155 14.24 -3.37 1.07
N LEU A 156 14.54 -3.04 2.32
CA LEU A 156 13.57 -3.11 3.41
C LEU A 156 12.48 -2.04 3.24
N ILE A 157 11.23 -2.48 3.12
CA ILE A 157 10.07 -1.59 2.92
C ILE A 157 9.67 -0.80 4.16
N THR A 158 10.26 -1.13 5.32
CA THR A 158 10.06 -0.47 6.61
C THR A 158 10.94 0.78 6.77
N LEU A 159 11.94 0.94 5.91
CA LEU A 159 12.83 2.09 5.83
C LEU A 159 12.48 2.98 4.63
N CYS A 160 12.77 4.28 4.70
CA CYS A 160 12.67 5.18 3.54
C CYS A 160 13.78 4.86 2.50
N PRO A 161 13.68 5.34 1.25
CA PRO A 161 14.58 4.89 0.19
C PRO A 161 16.07 5.08 0.50
N SER A 162 16.44 6.22 1.09
CA SER A 162 17.82 6.49 1.50
C SER A 162 18.31 5.55 2.61
N CYS A 163 17.50 5.33 3.65
CA CYS A 163 17.85 4.44 4.75
C CYS A 163 17.88 2.97 4.33
N SER A 164 16.96 2.57 3.46
CA SER A 164 16.86 1.23 2.92
C SER A 164 18.03 0.90 2.01
N LYS A 165 18.44 1.85 1.16
CA LYS A 165 19.66 1.74 0.34
C LYS A 165 20.89 1.54 1.23
N ALA A 166 21.10 2.42 2.20
CA ALA A 166 22.24 2.33 3.13
C ALA A 166 22.23 1.02 3.96
N GLU A 167 21.05 0.53 4.36
CA GLU A 167 20.93 -0.77 5.03
C GLU A 167 21.34 -1.91 4.10
N SER A 168 20.85 -1.93 2.87
CA SER A 168 21.16 -2.99 1.91
C SER A 168 22.65 -3.01 1.53
N GLU A 169 23.28 -1.84 1.39
CA GLU A 169 24.71 -1.70 1.13
C GLU A 169 25.54 -2.14 2.34
N GLY A 170 25.16 -1.70 3.55
CA GLY A 170 25.82 -2.13 4.78
C GLY A 170 25.67 -3.62 5.06
N PHE A 171 24.53 -4.22 4.72
CA PHE A 171 24.32 -5.65 4.82
C PHE A 171 25.18 -6.41 3.80
N GLY A 172 25.21 -5.93 2.54
CA GLY A 172 26.09 -6.48 1.51
C GLY A 172 27.57 -6.42 1.90
N ALA A 173 28.03 -5.30 2.47
CA ALA A 173 29.40 -5.16 2.97
C ALA A 173 29.71 -6.17 4.07
N LYS A 174 28.80 -6.37 5.04
CA LYS A 174 28.95 -7.40 6.09
C LYS A 174 29.01 -8.82 5.52
N LEU A 175 28.20 -9.12 4.51
CA LEU A 175 28.25 -10.41 3.81
C LEU A 175 29.62 -10.61 3.15
N MET A 176 30.12 -9.60 2.44
CA MET A 176 31.41 -9.67 1.76
C MET A 176 32.59 -9.76 2.74
N GLU A 177 32.54 -9.03 3.84
CA GLU A 177 33.53 -9.11 4.92
C GLU A 177 33.56 -10.53 5.51
N LYS A 178 32.39 -11.10 5.82
CA LYS A 178 32.28 -12.48 6.32
C LYS A 178 32.72 -13.50 5.29
N TRP A 179 32.39 -13.31 4.02
CA TRP A 179 32.85 -14.16 2.92
C TRP A 179 34.36 -14.12 2.75
N SER A 180 34.98 -12.93 2.85
CA SER A 180 36.44 -12.79 2.78
C SER A 180 37.16 -13.38 4.00
N SER A 181 36.48 -13.42 5.14
CA SER A 181 36.98 -13.99 6.39
C SER A 181 36.74 -15.51 6.51
N ARG A 182 36.34 -16.18 5.42
CA ARG A 182 35.96 -17.61 5.39
C ARG A 182 37.13 -18.57 5.65
N CYS A 183 38.32 -18.10 6.02
CA CYS A 183 39.42 -19.01 6.40
C CYS A 183 38.95 -19.97 7.51
N GLY A 184 38.78 -21.25 7.15
CA GLY A 184 38.37 -22.31 8.06
C GLY A 184 36.88 -22.63 8.12
N TRP A 185 36.02 -21.93 7.38
CA TRP A 185 34.58 -22.25 7.36
C TRP A 185 34.27 -23.29 6.29
N ASP A 186 33.62 -24.38 6.68
CA ASP A 186 33.08 -25.31 5.71
C ASP A 186 31.85 -24.72 4.97
N GLY A 187 31.33 -25.43 3.99
CA GLY A 187 30.16 -24.98 3.22
C GLY A 187 28.89 -24.89 4.07
N GLU A 188 28.72 -25.82 5.02
CA GLU A 188 27.53 -25.95 5.84
C GLU A 188 27.46 -24.86 6.90
N GLU A 189 28.59 -24.53 7.53
CA GLU A 189 28.74 -23.42 8.47
C GLU A 189 28.42 -22.08 7.80
N TRP A 190 28.93 -21.87 6.58
CA TRP A 190 28.63 -20.66 5.81
C TRP A 190 27.14 -20.55 5.49
N ASP A 191 26.56 -21.63 4.95
CA ASP A 191 25.15 -21.66 4.57
C ASP A 191 24.26 -21.46 5.80
N GLY A 192 24.59 -22.12 6.92
CA GLY A 192 23.88 -21.97 8.19
C GLY A 192 23.91 -20.52 8.69
N TRP A 193 25.08 -19.87 8.70
CA TRP A 193 25.20 -18.47 9.09
C TRP A 193 24.45 -17.53 8.15
N TYR A 194 24.57 -17.73 6.82
CA TYR A 194 23.90 -16.92 5.83
C TYR A 194 22.37 -17.03 5.98
N GLN A 195 21.84 -18.24 6.11
CA GLN A 195 20.41 -18.48 6.33
C GLN A 195 19.94 -17.83 7.64
N ASN A 196 20.68 -17.99 8.74
CA ASN A 196 20.36 -17.35 10.02
C ASN A 196 20.32 -15.83 9.90
N THR A 197 21.26 -15.24 9.18
CA THR A 197 21.33 -13.79 8.97
C THR A 197 20.16 -13.28 8.12
N ILE A 198 19.79 -14.00 7.06
CA ILE A 198 18.62 -13.69 6.23
C ILE A 198 17.31 -13.84 7.03
N GLN A 199 17.18 -14.88 7.85
CA GLN A 199 16.02 -15.09 8.71
C GLN A 199 15.90 -13.97 9.76
N ALA A 200 17.01 -13.56 10.39
CA ALA A 200 17.02 -12.44 11.32
C ALA A 200 16.55 -11.14 10.66
N ARG A 201 17.05 -10.86 9.44
CA ARG A 201 16.62 -9.69 8.65
C ARG A 201 15.12 -9.73 8.32
N LYS A 202 14.58 -10.90 7.94
CA LYS A 202 13.13 -11.09 7.70
C LYS A 202 12.30 -10.91 8.97
N ALA A 203 12.73 -11.48 10.09
CA ALA A 203 12.04 -11.34 11.37
C ALA A 203 11.98 -9.87 11.85
N GLU A 204 13.08 -9.14 11.69
CA GLU A 204 13.13 -7.69 11.96
C GLU A 204 12.16 -6.93 11.03
N GLN A 205 12.16 -7.25 9.73
CA GLN A 205 11.23 -6.66 8.78
C GLN A 205 9.77 -6.87 9.22
N GLU A 206 9.37 -8.11 9.52
CA GLU A 206 8.00 -8.44 9.93
C GLU A 206 7.59 -7.72 11.22
N PHE A 207 8.49 -7.63 12.20
CA PHE A 207 8.26 -6.89 13.44
C PHE A 207 7.95 -5.42 13.14
N TRP A 208 8.76 -4.78 12.31
CA TRP A 208 8.60 -3.38 11.95
C TRP A 208 7.38 -3.12 11.06
N GLU A 209 7.02 -4.05 10.17
CA GLU A 209 5.80 -3.95 9.38
C GLU A 209 4.56 -3.97 10.28
N LYS A 210 4.48 -4.90 11.25
CA LYS A 210 3.40 -4.94 12.24
C LYS A 210 3.34 -3.68 13.09
N ALA A 211 4.49 -3.12 13.46
CA ALA A 211 4.56 -1.85 14.19
C ALA A 211 4.06 -0.66 13.35
N GLN A 212 4.49 -0.58 12.08
CA GLN A 212 4.03 0.44 11.14
C GLN A 212 2.52 0.33 10.87
N GLU A 213 2.01 -0.88 10.67
CA GLU A 213 0.58 -1.14 10.51
C GLU A 213 -0.22 -0.58 11.69
N ARG A 214 0.20 -0.89 12.92
CA ARG A 214 -0.45 -0.38 14.14
C ARG A 214 -0.49 1.15 14.16
N VAL A 215 0.63 1.80 13.86
CA VAL A 215 0.72 3.26 13.83
C VAL A 215 -0.19 3.86 12.75
N VAL A 216 -0.24 3.27 11.57
CA VAL A 216 -1.14 3.72 10.47
C VAL A 216 -2.59 3.57 10.89
N ARG A 217 -2.99 2.41 11.43
CA ARG A 217 -4.36 2.17 11.91
C ARG A 217 -4.76 3.14 13.01
N GLU A 218 -3.87 3.40 13.97
CA GLU A 218 -4.11 4.39 15.05
C GLU A 218 -4.25 5.82 14.51
N ARG A 219 -3.43 6.23 13.54
CA ARG A 219 -3.54 7.55 12.90
C ARG A 219 -4.88 7.70 12.18
N LEU A 220 -5.30 6.68 11.43
CA LEU A 220 -6.59 6.68 10.73
C LEU A 220 -7.77 6.73 11.70
N ALA A 221 -7.71 6.00 12.82
CA ALA A 221 -8.74 6.07 13.86
C ALA A 221 -8.86 7.47 14.49
N LYS A 222 -7.72 8.13 14.76
CA LYS A 222 -7.69 9.50 15.29
C LYS A 222 -8.21 10.53 14.29
N ALA A 223 -7.86 10.41 13.01
CA ALA A 223 -8.34 11.30 11.96
C ALA A 223 -9.88 11.22 11.82
N LYS A 224 -10.45 10.02 11.94
CA LYS A 224 -11.91 9.81 11.91
C LYS A 224 -12.61 10.35 13.16
N GLY A 225 -12.05 10.15 14.34
CA GLY A 225 -12.63 10.63 15.61
C GLY A 225 -12.49 12.14 15.85
N GLY A 226 -11.57 12.82 15.16
CA GLY A 226 -11.40 14.27 15.25
C GLY A 226 -12.40 15.08 14.44
N ALA A 227 -13.06 14.48 13.45
CA ALA A 227 -14.04 15.15 12.59
C ALA A 227 -15.41 15.37 13.28
N GLU A 228 -15.73 14.62 14.34
CA GLU A 228 -16.95 14.81 15.13
C GLU A 228 -16.81 15.82 16.29
N ALA A 229 -15.61 16.35 16.55
CA ALA A 229 -15.35 17.20 17.73
C ALA A 229 -15.37 18.72 17.45
N VAL A 230 -15.64 19.17 16.23
CA VAL A 230 -15.67 20.61 15.85
C VAL A 230 -17.06 21.01 15.39
N GLY A 231 -18.07 20.70 16.21
CA GLY A 231 -19.46 20.96 15.88
C GLY A 231 -20.40 21.09 17.08
N THR A 232 -19.91 21.44 18.28
CA THR A 232 -20.79 21.87 19.38
C THR A 232 -20.02 22.68 20.42
N GLN A 233 -19.63 23.90 20.09
CA GLN A 233 -19.37 24.91 21.11
C GLN A 233 -19.87 26.27 20.64
N GLY A 234 -20.90 26.76 21.33
CA GLY A 234 -21.23 28.18 21.33
C GLY A 234 -22.69 28.51 21.15
N GLN A 235 -23.56 28.12 22.09
CA GLN A 235 -24.59 29.01 22.63
C GLN A 235 -25.27 28.39 23.87
N GLY A 236 -25.34 29.17 24.96
CA GLY A 236 -26.29 28.95 26.05
C GLY A 236 -25.76 28.30 27.34
N LYS A 237 -24.90 29.01 28.10
CA LYS A 237 -24.83 28.80 29.57
C LYS A 237 -25.82 29.77 30.23
N LYS A 238 -26.87 29.23 30.86
CA LYS A 238 -27.59 29.88 31.95
C LYS A 238 -27.67 28.91 33.13
N ALA A 239 -26.92 29.30 34.16
CA ALA A 239 -27.07 29.17 35.61
C ALA A 239 -27.73 27.93 36.26
N GLU A 240 -27.08 27.57 37.39
CA GLU A 240 -27.60 26.97 38.63
C GLU A 240 -27.65 25.44 38.78
N GLY A 241 -27.09 24.98 39.92
CA GLY A 241 -27.24 23.60 40.39
C GLY A 241 -26.00 23.05 41.10
N LYS A 242 -25.88 23.34 42.39
CA LYS A 242 -24.81 22.98 43.35
C LYS A 242 -25.10 21.60 43.98
N THR A 243 -24.19 20.63 43.89
CA THR A 243 -23.99 19.58 44.92
C THR A 243 -22.59 18.95 44.85
N GLU A 244 -21.89 18.94 45.99
CA GLU A 244 -20.67 18.19 46.25
C GLU A 244 -20.95 16.70 46.44
N ALA A 245 -20.08 15.82 45.92
CA ALA A 245 -19.72 14.55 46.55
C ALA A 245 -18.47 13.94 45.87
N GLU A 246 -17.39 13.93 46.67
CA GLU A 246 -16.50 12.80 46.93
C GLU A 246 -15.68 12.09 45.82
N ALA A 247 -14.39 12.07 46.11
CA ALA A 247 -13.25 11.52 45.41
C ALA A 247 -13.37 10.05 44.96
N THR A 248 -12.92 9.78 43.72
CA THR A 248 -12.27 8.52 43.35
C THR A 248 -11.05 8.78 42.45
N PRO A 249 -10.00 7.93 42.51
CA PRO A 249 -8.65 8.28 42.10
C PRO A 249 -8.46 8.32 40.59
N LYS A 250 -7.75 9.35 40.12
CA LYS A 250 -7.24 9.50 38.76
C LYS A 250 -6.42 8.26 38.38
N ARG A 251 -6.97 7.44 37.48
CA ARG A 251 -6.18 6.43 36.74
C ARG A 251 -5.03 7.14 36.02
N GLU A 252 -3.83 6.97 36.54
CA GLU A 252 -2.60 7.34 35.86
C GLU A 252 -2.57 6.69 34.48
N LYS A 253 -2.57 7.53 33.45
CA LYS A 253 -2.33 7.12 32.07
C LYS A 253 -0.92 6.52 32.02
N ARG A 254 -0.82 5.18 31.93
CA ARG A 254 0.41 4.49 31.54
C ARG A 254 0.95 5.17 30.27
N LYS A 255 1.97 6.00 30.44
CA LYS A 255 2.66 6.67 29.32
C LYS A 255 3.30 5.55 28.50
N SER A 256 2.78 5.34 27.29
CA SER A 256 3.30 4.40 26.30
C SER A 256 4.83 4.51 26.21
N VAL A 257 5.51 3.36 26.34
CA VAL A 257 6.97 3.22 26.20
C VAL A 257 7.48 3.86 24.90
N PHE A 258 6.67 3.86 23.84
CA PHE A 258 7.00 4.53 22.58
C PHE A 258 7.14 6.06 22.70
N LYS A 259 6.39 6.72 23.59
CA LYS A 259 6.55 8.17 23.80
C LYS A 259 7.88 8.51 24.48
N ARG A 260 8.49 7.55 25.19
CA ARG A 260 9.81 7.67 25.83
C ARG A 260 10.96 7.53 24.83
N MET A 261 10.75 6.77 23.73
CA MET A 261 11.76 6.56 22.68
C MET A 261 11.86 7.72 21.68
N PHE A 262 10.79 8.52 21.52
CA PHE A 262 10.69 9.55 20.48
C PHE A 262 10.52 11.00 20.99
N ARG A 263 10.69 11.27 22.28
CA ARG A 263 10.74 12.65 22.84
C ARG A 263 11.85 12.79 23.90
N ARG A 264 13.10 12.81 23.46
CA ARG A 264 14.23 13.29 24.27
C ARG A 264 15.16 14.11 23.38
N SER A 265 14.70 15.30 23.04
CA SER A 265 15.52 16.36 22.43
C SER A 265 14.78 17.66 22.70
N GLU A 266 14.89 18.14 23.93
CA GLU A 266 14.69 19.53 24.34
C GLU A 266 14.96 19.61 25.85
N THR A 267 15.77 20.59 26.27
CA THR A 267 16.14 20.98 27.65
C THR A 267 17.30 20.26 28.34
N THR A 268 18.50 20.72 28.02
CA THR A 268 19.69 21.01 28.85
C THR A 268 20.68 21.59 27.83
N GLY A 269 21.15 22.83 27.89
CA GLY A 269 21.58 23.66 29.01
C GLY A 269 22.88 24.29 28.48
N ALA A 270 22.92 25.62 28.43
CA ALA A 270 23.92 26.46 27.76
C ALA A 270 25.36 26.26 28.26
N VAL A 271 26.35 26.54 27.39
CA VAL A 271 27.54 27.34 27.74
C VAL A 271 27.97 28.17 26.54
N ALA A 272 28.00 29.48 26.73
CA ALA A 272 28.63 30.46 25.86
C ALA A 272 30.16 30.41 26.02
N VAL A 273 30.92 30.51 24.93
CA VAL A 273 32.31 30.97 24.98
C VAL A 273 32.49 31.99 23.86
N ALA A 274 32.62 33.25 24.28
CA ALA A 274 33.19 34.31 23.49
C ALA A 274 34.70 34.07 23.33
N THR A 275 35.24 34.29 22.14
CA THR A 275 36.65 34.61 21.97
C THR A 275 36.77 35.80 21.04
N ALA A 276 37.29 36.87 21.61
CA ALA A 276 37.70 38.09 20.94
C ALA A 276 39.06 37.90 20.26
N ALA A 277 39.34 38.83 19.35
CA ALA A 277 40.50 38.94 18.49
C ALA A 277 41.87 38.97 19.21
N ALA A 278 42.89 38.53 18.46
CA ALA A 278 44.15 39.24 18.24
C ALA A 278 44.63 38.92 16.81
#